data_AF-A0A452H9I2-F1
#
_entry.id   AF-A0A452H9I2-F1
#
_cell.length_a   1.000
_cell.length_b   1.000
_cell.length_c   1.000
_cell.angle_alpha   90.00
_cell.angle_beta   90.00
_cell.angle_gamma   90.00
#
_symmetry.space_group_name_H-M   'P 1'
#
loop_
_entity.id
_entity.type
_entity.pdbx_description
1 polymer ?
#
loop_
_entity_poly.entity_id
_entity_poly.type
_entity_poly.pdbx_seq_one_letter_code
_entity_poly.pdbx_strand_id
1 'polypeptide(L)'
;ISFKIACQGATSITTFADILCSNLKSAICHAIYDKTAIDIANEMRSKHPAFSGNRSRLELFMLVCLLKQEDFEKYQQYIYNPSYYMEDFIRREVDKYCLDKKNPKLKNFLNLNLDSFHSLVLLAIHESIKVVKDKHGNVASWLDEFCTRLGDDMYLPRSNLTSIEHQETKDIQFLEQVVSESLIPALEELKQTFSEIDLDPFQCSFCKAVCTNTIPGHDGDHSTHFHRPQALAGIQWEGTNHLVTDICTTLAASDCKIVLDGKTIPCKNYREVGSDYANWDIKPVTSQLSYWKWFVSHFRSDLEKIHNGKFKGKGAIPTNWNNLNKDKVLDWKG
;
A
#
# COMPACT_ATOMS: atom_id res chain seq x y z
N ILE A 1 48.21 34.80 25.21
CA ILE A 1 47.11 33.80 25.34
C ILE A 1 47.67 32.63 26.16
N SER A 2 47.12 32.31 27.34
CA SER A 2 47.68 31.28 28.22
C SER A 2 47.24 29.87 27.79
N PHE A 3 48.09 28.86 28.03
CA PHE A 3 47.82 27.44 27.72
C PHE A 3 46.49 26.95 28.32
N LYS A 4 46.09 27.46 29.49
CA LYS A 4 44.85 27.10 30.18
C LYS A 4 43.60 27.57 29.43
N ILE A 5 43.67 28.75 28.79
CA ILE A 5 42.59 29.31 27.95
C ILE A 5 42.48 28.53 26.63
N ALA A 6 43.61 28.13 26.05
CA ALA A 6 43.64 27.29 24.86
C ALA A 6 43.07 25.87 25.15
N CYS A 7 43.39 25.27 26.31
CA CYS A 7 42.86 23.98 26.73
C CYS A 7 41.35 24.02 27.03
N GLN A 8 40.84 25.06 27.71
CA GLN A 8 39.40 25.23 27.95
C GLN A 8 38.61 25.45 26.65
N GLY A 9 39.16 26.23 25.71
CA GLY A 9 38.59 26.39 24.38
C GLY A 9 38.53 25.07 23.60
N ALA A 10 39.59 24.26 23.65
CA ALA A 10 39.63 22.96 22.98
C ALA A 10 38.58 21.98 23.52
N THR A 11 38.41 21.88 24.85
CA THR A 11 37.40 21.01 25.50
C THR A 11 35.97 21.46 25.19
N SER A 12 35.69 22.76 25.18
CA SER A 12 34.37 23.29 24.83
C SER A 12 33.96 23.00 23.38
N ILE A 13 34.91 23.03 22.45
CA ILE A 13 34.68 22.71 21.04
C ILE A 13 34.42 21.20 20.86
N THR A 14 35.09 20.34 21.64
CA THR A 14 34.87 18.89 21.55
C THR A 14 33.48 18.50 22.04
N THR A 15 33.03 19.01 23.19
CA THR A 15 31.68 18.76 23.71
C THR A 15 30.59 19.26 22.76
N PHE A 16 30.79 20.44 22.14
CA PHE A 16 29.88 20.96 21.11
C PHE A 16 29.79 20.02 19.90
N ALA A 17 30.94 19.56 19.39
CA ALA A 17 31.00 18.66 18.25
C ALA A 17 30.33 17.31 18.54
N ASP A 18 30.54 16.75 19.74
CA ASP A 18 29.95 15.46 20.12
C ASP A 18 28.41 15.52 20.19
N ILE A 19 27.86 16.58 20.80
CA ILE A 19 26.40 16.76 20.92
C ILE A 19 25.78 17.02 19.54
N LEU A 20 26.42 17.85 18.70
CA LEU A 20 25.98 18.09 17.33
C LEU A 20 25.99 16.79 16.51
N CYS A 21 27.08 16.03 16.54
CA CYS A 21 27.23 14.76 15.82
C CYS A 21 26.21 13.71 16.27
N SER A 22 25.91 13.63 17.57
CA SER A 22 24.87 12.72 18.09
C SER A 22 23.48 13.05 17.53
N ASN A 23 23.12 14.34 17.52
CA ASN A 23 21.85 14.79 16.95
C ASN A 23 21.80 14.58 15.42
N LEU A 24 22.89 14.87 14.73
CA LEU A 24 23.01 14.65 13.28
C LEU A 24 22.87 13.18 12.92
N LYS A 25 23.50 12.27 13.67
CA LYS A 25 23.38 10.83 13.42
C LYS A 25 21.93 10.37 13.41
N SER A 26 21.12 10.83 14.37
CA SER A 26 19.70 10.49 14.44
C SER A 26 18.91 11.08 13.26
N ALA A 27 19.11 12.37 12.96
CA ALA A 27 18.43 13.05 11.86
C ALA A 27 18.77 12.44 10.48
N ILE A 28 20.05 12.16 10.23
CA ILE A 28 20.54 11.51 9.01
C ILE A 28 19.93 10.11 8.87
N CYS A 29 19.86 9.33 9.95
CA CYS A 29 19.31 7.98 9.92
C CYS A 29 17.83 7.98 9.47
N HIS A 30 17.00 8.84 10.08
CA HIS A 30 15.60 8.98 9.70
C HIS A 30 15.44 9.44 8.24
N ALA A 31 16.16 10.49 7.84
CA ALA A 31 16.08 11.02 6.48
C ALA A 31 16.52 9.99 5.43
N ILE A 32 17.55 9.17 5.72
CA ILE A 32 17.95 8.05 4.84
C ILE A 32 16.83 7.04 4.70
N TYR A 33 16.14 6.65 5.78
CA TYR A 33 15.05 5.67 5.71
C TYR A 33 13.88 6.17 4.89
N ASP A 34 13.42 7.40 5.14
CA ASP A 34 12.30 8.01 4.42
C ASP A 34 12.64 8.14 2.92
N LYS A 35 13.83 8.65 2.62
CA LYS A 35 14.30 8.82 1.23
C LYS A 35 14.45 7.48 0.53
N THR A 36 14.98 6.47 1.22
CA THR A 36 15.15 5.12 0.68
C THR A 36 13.81 4.46 0.36
N ALA A 37 12.80 4.61 1.22
CA ALA A 37 11.46 4.10 0.95
C ALA A 37 10.86 4.73 -0.33
N ILE A 38 11.00 6.05 -0.48
CA ILE A 38 10.55 6.78 -1.67
C ILE A 38 11.29 6.32 -2.92
N ASP A 39 12.61 6.21 -2.87
CA ASP A 39 13.43 5.84 -4.03
C ASP A 39 13.17 4.40 -4.47
N ILE A 40 12.98 3.46 -3.53
CA ILE A 40 12.56 2.09 -3.81
C ILE A 40 11.19 2.09 -4.48
N ALA A 41 10.21 2.80 -3.92
CA ALA A 41 8.86 2.87 -4.48
C ALA A 41 8.89 3.43 -5.91
N ASN A 42 9.67 4.48 -6.17
CA ASN A 42 9.85 5.07 -7.49
C ASN A 42 10.54 4.12 -8.48
N GLU A 43 11.61 3.44 -8.06
CA GLU A 43 12.29 2.46 -8.92
C GLU A 43 11.38 1.28 -9.25
N MET A 44 10.63 0.76 -8.27
CA MET A 44 9.70 -0.34 -8.50
C MET A 44 8.54 0.07 -9.41
N ARG A 45 7.97 1.28 -9.23
CA ARG A 45 6.98 1.84 -10.15
C ARG A 45 7.53 2.03 -11.57
N SER A 46 8.83 2.25 -11.73
CA SER A 46 9.43 2.38 -13.06
C SER A 46 9.77 1.03 -13.70
N LYS A 47 10.34 0.09 -12.93
CA LYS A 47 11.02 -1.10 -13.46
C LYS A 47 10.33 -2.41 -13.12
N HIS A 48 9.55 -2.47 -12.05
CA HIS A 48 8.93 -3.73 -11.59
C HIS A 48 7.66 -4.03 -12.39
N PRO A 49 7.56 -5.16 -13.10
CA PRO A 49 6.44 -5.43 -14.02
C PRO A 49 5.04 -5.37 -13.39
N ALA A 50 4.92 -5.70 -12.11
CA ALA A 50 3.66 -5.62 -11.37
C ALA A 50 3.22 -4.20 -11.01
N PHE A 51 4.18 -3.25 -10.95
CA PHE A 51 3.94 -1.88 -10.49
C PHE A 51 4.12 -0.82 -11.58
N SER A 52 4.71 -1.17 -12.72
CA SER A 52 4.98 -0.26 -13.84
C SER A 52 3.83 -0.06 -14.83
N GLY A 53 2.60 -0.35 -14.42
CA GLY A 53 1.41 -0.15 -15.25
C GLY A 53 0.19 0.31 -14.46
N ASN A 54 -0.98 0.11 -15.04
CA ASN A 54 -2.25 0.51 -14.42
C ASN A 54 -2.76 -0.53 -13.40
N ARG A 55 -3.86 -0.19 -12.72
CA ARG A 55 -4.53 -1.04 -11.72
C ARG A 55 -4.84 -2.44 -12.24
N SER A 56 -5.31 -2.56 -13.49
CA SER A 56 -5.62 -3.84 -14.13
C SER A 56 -4.39 -4.72 -14.30
N ARG A 57 -3.22 -4.12 -14.60
CA ARG A 57 -1.95 -4.83 -14.66
C ARG A 57 -1.55 -5.36 -13.29
N LEU A 58 -1.69 -4.56 -12.22
CA LEU A 58 -1.46 -5.03 -10.86
C LEU A 58 -2.41 -6.19 -10.49
N GLU A 59 -3.69 -6.07 -10.83
CA GLU A 59 -4.68 -7.14 -10.62
C GLU A 59 -4.26 -8.43 -11.34
N LEU A 60 -3.81 -8.34 -12.59
CA LEU A 60 -3.31 -9.49 -13.34
C LEU A 60 -2.14 -10.19 -12.62
N PHE A 61 -1.16 -9.45 -12.10
CA PHE A 61 -0.04 -10.05 -11.36
C PHE A 61 -0.51 -10.73 -10.06
N MET A 62 -1.45 -10.14 -9.33
CA MET A 62 -2.06 -10.76 -8.15
C MET A 62 -2.77 -12.07 -8.51
N LEU A 63 -3.55 -12.09 -9.59
CA LEU A 63 -4.22 -13.29 -10.10
C LEU A 63 -3.22 -14.36 -10.54
N VAL A 64 -2.13 -14.00 -11.22
CA VAL A 64 -1.06 -14.94 -11.58
C VAL A 64 -0.42 -15.55 -10.31
N CYS A 65 -0.22 -14.77 -9.27
CA CYS A 65 0.30 -15.26 -7.99
C CYS A 65 -0.66 -16.20 -7.28
N LEU A 66 -1.97 -15.90 -7.28
CA LEU A 66 -3.00 -16.78 -6.73
C LEU A 66 -3.06 -18.11 -7.50
N LEU A 67 -3.03 -18.04 -8.83
CA LEU A 67 -3.06 -19.21 -9.72
C LEU A 67 -1.86 -20.14 -9.51
N LYS A 68 -0.68 -19.57 -9.23
CA LYS A 68 0.51 -20.37 -8.91
C LYS A 68 0.36 -21.08 -7.57
N GLN A 69 -0.26 -20.43 -6.59
CA GLN A 69 -0.41 -20.94 -5.23
C GLN A 69 -1.53 -21.97 -5.10
N GLU A 70 -2.61 -21.86 -5.89
CA GLU A 70 -3.80 -22.74 -5.81
C GLU A 70 -4.37 -22.84 -4.38
N ASP A 71 -4.29 -21.74 -3.63
CA ASP A 71 -4.65 -21.68 -2.24
C ASP A 71 -6.01 -20.98 -2.10
N PHE A 72 -7.05 -21.77 -1.83
CA PHE A 72 -8.43 -21.27 -1.77
C PHE A 72 -8.61 -20.17 -0.70
N GLU A 73 -7.93 -20.27 0.44
CA GLU A 73 -8.03 -19.27 1.51
C GLU A 73 -7.45 -17.93 1.06
N LYS A 74 -6.36 -17.93 0.31
CA LYS A 74 -5.82 -16.71 -0.30
C LYS A 74 -6.74 -16.13 -1.37
N TYR A 75 -7.41 -16.98 -2.14
CA TYR A 75 -8.48 -16.52 -3.03
C TYR A 75 -9.64 -15.89 -2.27
N GLN A 76 -10.04 -16.47 -1.13
CA GLN A 76 -11.08 -15.89 -0.26
C GLN A 76 -10.65 -14.52 0.27
N GLN A 77 -9.42 -14.39 0.75
CA GLN A 77 -8.87 -13.08 1.15
C GLN A 77 -8.92 -12.09 -0.01
N TYR A 78 -8.48 -12.47 -1.20
CA TYR A 78 -8.55 -11.61 -2.38
C TYR A 78 -9.97 -11.20 -2.79
N ILE A 79 -10.94 -12.11 -2.66
CA ILE A 79 -12.33 -11.88 -3.08
C ILE A 79 -13.11 -11.07 -2.05
N TYR A 80 -12.89 -11.30 -0.76
CA TYR A 80 -13.69 -10.71 0.32
C TYR A 80 -12.97 -9.61 1.11
N ASN A 81 -11.65 -9.52 1.00
CA ASN A 81 -10.83 -8.47 1.60
C ASN A 81 -9.71 -8.05 0.62
N PRO A 82 -10.09 -7.44 -0.53
CA PRO A 82 -9.15 -7.12 -1.59
C PRO A 82 -8.07 -6.11 -1.17
N SER A 83 -8.35 -5.21 -0.22
CA SER A 83 -7.35 -4.27 0.32
C SER A 83 -6.23 -5.00 1.04
N TYR A 84 -6.60 -5.85 2.00
CA TYR A 84 -5.64 -6.63 2.78
C TYR A 84 -4.77 -7.49 1.87
N TYR A 85 -5.38 -8.19 0.91
CA TYR A 85 -4.63 -9.03 -0.01
C TYR A 85 -3.66 -8.21 -0.88
N MET A 86 -4.07 -7.02 -1.33
CA MET A 86 -3.22 -6.13 -2.13
C MET A 86 -2.04 -5.60 -1.32
N GLU A 87 -2.27 -5.15 -0.09
CA GLU A 87 -1.21 -4.69 0.81
C GLU A 87 -0.18 -5.78 1.08
N ASP A 88 -0.64 -6.99 1.42
CA ASP A 88 0.22 -8.16 1.63
C ASP A 88 0.98 -8.56 0.35
N PHE A 89 0.34 -8.47 -0.82
CA PHE A 89 1.01 -8.66 -2.11
C PHE A 89 2.11 -7.63 -2.33
N ILE A 90 1.84 -6.33 -2.14
CA ILE A 90 2.83 -5.25 -2.32
C ILE A 90 4.02 -5.48 -1.39
N ARG A 91 3.76 -5.73 -0.09
CA ARG A 91 4.80 -6.01 0.91
C ARG A 91 5.71 -7.16 0.45
N ARG A 92 5.14 -8.31 0.07
CA ARG A 92 5.93 -9.46 -0.40
C ARG A 92 6.78 -9.14 -1.62
N GLU A 93 6.25 -8.38 -2.57
CA GLU A 93 7.01 -8.01 -3.77
C GLU A 93 8.11 -7.00 -3.46
N VAL A 94 7.88 -6.05 -2.55
CA VAL A 94 8.91 -5.12 -2.04
C VAL A 94 10.00 -5.89 -1.32
N ASP A 95 9.65 -6.82 -0.42
CA ASP A 95 10.62 -7.65 0.30
C ASP A 95 11.48 -8.46 -0.65
N LYS A 96 10.86 -9.14 -1.63
CA LYS A 96 11.60 -9.89 -2.65
C LYS A 96 12.54 -9.00 -3.45
N TYR A 97 12.09 -7.82 -3.82
CA TYR A 97 12.88 -6.87 -4.60
C TYR A 97 14.07 -6.30 -3.81
N CYS A 98 13.83 -5.97 -2.54
CA CYS A 98 14.80 -5.34 -1.65
C CYS A 98 15.84 -6.33 -1.11
N LEU A 99 15.39 -7.54 -0.77
CA LEU A 99 16.15 -8.55 -0.04
C LEU A 99 16.66 -9.69 -0.92
N ASP A 100 16.61 -9.55 -2.25
CA ASP A 100 17.20 -10.54 -3.15
C ASP A 100 18.69 -10.74 -2.83
N LYS A 101 19.04 -11.96 -2.42
CA LYS A 101 20.41 -12.34 -2.04
C LYS A 101 21.41 -12.15 -3.18
N LYS A 102 20.97 -12.20 -4.43
CA LYS A 102 21.85 -12.04 -5.62
C LYS A 102 22.13 -10.56 -5.93
N ASN A 103 21.24 -9.66 -5.54
CA ASN A 103 21.38 -8.23 -5.77
C ASN A 103 20.64 -7.45 -4.65
N PRO A 104 21.27 -7.22 -3.49
CA PRO A 104 20.62 -6.61 -2.34
C PRO A 104 20.38 -5.11 -2.58
N LYS A 105 19.30 -4.80 -3.31
CA LYS A 105 18.91 -3.45 -3.73
C LYS A 105 18.82 -2.48 -2.56
N LEU A 106 18.26 -2.93 -1.43
CA LEU A 106 18.12 -2.11 -0.23
C LEU A 106 19.47 -1.54 0.24
N LYS A 107 20.51 -2.37 0.27
CA LYS A 107 21.85 -1.94 0.68
C LYS A 107 22.40 -0.85 -0.25
N ASN A 108 22.16 -0.98 -1.55
CA ASN A 108 22.61 0.00 -2.53
C ASN A 108 21.89 1.34 -2.35
N PHE A 109 20.56 1.34 -2.17
CA PHE A 109 19.81 2.57 -1.90
C PHE A 109 20.24 3.24 -0.60
N LEU A 110 20.40 2.47 0.47
CA LEU A 110 20.88 3.00 1.76
C LEU A 110 22.25 3.65 1.64
N ASN A 111 23.19 3.03 0.90
CA ASN A 111 24.52 3.60 0.69
C ASN A 111 24.48 4.87 -0.18
N LEU A 112 23.72 4.87 -1.28
CA LEU A 112 23.57 6.05 -2.14
C LEU A 112 22.97 7.23 -1.37
N ASN A 113 21.95 6.97 -0.56
CA ASN A 113 21.31 7.99 0.26
C ASN A 113 22.24 8.46 1.39
N LEU A 114 23.01 7.56 2.01
CA LEU A 114 24.04 7.94 2.98
C LEU A 114 25.08 8.90 2.36
N ASP A 115 25.59 8.60 1.17
CA ASP A 115 26.55 9.46 0.46
C ASP A 115 25.94 10.83 0.12
N SER A 116 24.66 10.84 -0.27
CA SER A 116 23.91 12.07 -0.57
C SER A 116 23.73 12.95 0.68
N PHE A 117 23.26 12.38 1.79
CA PHE A 117 23.07 13.11 3.05
C PHE A 117 24.40 13.54 3.68
N HIS A 118 25.45 12.73 3.56
CA HIS A 118 26.80 13.12 3.97
C HIS A 118 27.26 14.38 3.22
N SER A 119 27.03 14.42 1.90
CA SER A 119 27.35 15.58 1.06
C SER A 119 26.51 16.81 1.44
N LEU A 120 25.20 16.63 1.68
CA LEU A 120 24.29 17.69 2.13
C LEU A 120 24.78 18.33 3.43
N VAL A 121 25.09 17.51 4.44
CA VAL A 121 25.54 17.98 5.75
C VAL A 121 26.87 18.73 5.64
N LEU A 122 27.85 18.20 4.90
CA LEU A 122 29.13 18.88 4.71
C LEU A 122 28.98 20.23 4.01
N LEU A 123 28.11 20.31 2.99
CA LEU A 123 27.81 21.57 2.31
C LEU A 123 27.13 22.57 3.26
N ALA A 124 26.15 22.12 4.04
CA ALA A 124 25.47 22.96 5.02
C ALA A 124 26.46 23.51 6.05
N ILE A 125 27.34 22.66 6.62
CA ILE A 125 28.39 23.10 7.56
C ILE A 125 29.28 24.18 6.94
N HIS A 126 29.85 23.89 5.75
CA HIS A 126 30.80 24.80 5.11
C HIS A 126 30.19 26.16 4.79
N GLU A 127 28.97 26.17 4.25
CA GLU A 127 28.34 27.40 3.83
C GLU A 127 27.79 28.22 5.01
N SER A 128 27.28 27.57 6.06
CA SER A 128 26.89 28.27 7.29
C SER A 128 28.09 28.97 7.95
N ILE A 129 29.28 28.35 7.90
CA ILE A 129 30.52 28.99 8.39
C ILE A 129 30.85 30.25 7.58
N LYS A 130 30.74 30.21 6.25
CA LYS A 130 31.00 31.38 5.39
C LYS A 130 30.07 32.54 5.75
N VAL A 131 28.75 32.29 5.79
CA VAL A 131 27.74 33.32 6.07
C VAL A 131 27.95 33.98 7.43
N VAL A 132 28.25 33.20 8.47
CA VAL A 132 28.42 33.73 9.82
C VAL A 132 29.71 34.51 9.97
N LYS A 133 30.80 34.08 9.32
CA LYS A 133 32.07 34.84 9.30
C LYS A 133 31.91 36.20 8.65
N ASP A 134 31.21 36.27 7.53
CA ASP A 134 30.96 37.52 6.80
C ASP A 134 30.09 38.49 7.59
N LYS A 135 29.20 37.97 8.44
CA LYS A 135 28.26 38.76 9.27
C LYS A 135 28.72 38.99 10.71
N HIS A 136 29.94 38.56 11.08
CA HIS A 136 30.43 38.55 12.48
C HIS A 136 29.46 37.89 13.49
N GLY A 137 28.76 36.84 13.08
CA GLY A 137 27.78 36.15 13.92
C GLY A 137 28.41 35.20 14.96
N ASN A 138 27.57 34.65 15.83
CA ASN A 138 27.98 33.73 16.90
C ASN A 138 27.51 32.28 16.62
N VAL A 139 27.76 31.37 17.57
CA VAL A 139 27.39 29.94 17.45
C VAL A 139 25.89 29.75 17.27
N ALA A 140 25.05 30.55 17.93
CA ALA A 140 23.60 30.47 17.77
C ALA A 140 23.17 30.85 16.34
N SER A 141 23.73 31.94 15.79
CA SER A 141 23.50 32.34 14.40
C SER A 141 24.00 31.29 13.39
N TRP A 142 25.06 30.54 13.73
CA TRP A 142 25.54 29.43 12.92
C TRP A 142 24.59 28.24 12.93
N LEU A 143 24.09 27.85 14.10
CA LEU A 143 23.12 26.76 14.23
C LEU A 143 21.81 27.07 13.48
N ASP A 144 21.36 28.33 13.49
CA ASP A 144 20.16 28.76 12.76
C ASP A 144 20.35 28.66 11.24
N GLU A 145 21.47 29.18 10.72
CA GLU A 145 21.83 29.08 9.31
C GLU A 145 22.04 27.61 8.89
N PHE A 146 22.66 26.80 9.75
CA PHE A 146 22.87 25.37 9.51
C PHE A 146 21.55 24.61 9.40
N CYS A 147 20.65 24.72 10.39
CA CYS A 147 19.34 24.09 10.34
C CYS A 147 18.52 24.55 9.12
N THR A 148 18.61 25.83 8.76
CA THR A 148 17.93 26.38 7.58
C THR A 148 18.42 25.73 6.28
N ARG A 149 19.73 25.47 6.16
CA ARG A 149 20.33 24.86 4.96
C ARG A 149 20.10 23.37 4.82
N LEU A 150 19.85 22.66 5.93
CA LEU A 150 19.40 21.28 5.87
C LEU A 150 18.00 21.17 5.27
N GLY A 151 17.17 22.19 5.49
CA GLY A 151 15.88 22.36 4.84
C GLY A 151 14.91 21.22 5.12
N ASP A 152 13.97 21.03 4.18
CA ASP A 152 12.96 19.98 4.25
C ASP A 152 13.53 18.57 3.95
N ASP A 153 14.72 18.50 3.34
CA ASP A 153 15.38 17.25 3.00
C ASP A 153 15.87 16.49 4.24
N MET A 154 16.24 17.21 5.32
CA MET A 154 16.68 16.60 6.58
C MET A 154 16.27 17.47 7.78
N TYR A 155 15.16 17.09 8.43
CA TYR A 155 14.67 17.80 9.61
C TYR A 155 15.59 17.62 10.82
N LEU A 156 16.28 18.69 11.21
CA LEU A 156 17.02 18.78 12.47
C LEU A 156 16.47 19.97 13.28
N PRO A 157 15.57 19.73 14.26
CA PRO A 157 14.98 20.80 15.03
C PRO A 157 16.03 21.62 15.76
N ARG A 158 15.97 22.95 15.60
CA ARG A 158 16.86 23.87 16.30
C ARG A 158 16.75 23.75 17.82
N SER A 159 15.57 23.37 18.31
CA SER A 159 15.29 23.08 19.73
C SER A 159 16.16 21.95 20.29
N ASN A 160 16.54 20.95 19.48
CA ASN A 160 17.39 19.85 19.92
C ASN A 160 18.84 20.31 20.20
N LEU A 161 19.20 21.49 19.71
CA LEU A 161 20.53 22.09 19.83
C LEU A 161 20.55 23.20 20.90
N THR A 162 19.45 23.43 21.63
CA THR A 162 19.36 24.43 22.72
C THR A 162 20.17 24.03 23.95
N SER A 163 20.36 22.72 24.16
CA SER A 163 21.11 22.16 25.29
C SER A 163 22.60 22.53 25.29
N ILE A 164 23.13 22.92 24.13
CA ILE A 164 24.50 23.45 23.98
C ILE A 164 24.54 24.98 23.97
N GLU A 165 23.40 25.65 24.15
CA GLU A 165 23.36 27.11 24.28
C GLU A 165 23.71 27.52 25.70
N HIS A 166 23.03 26.98 26.72
CA HIS A 166 23.27 27.26 28.14
C HIS A 166 22.89 26.02 28.98
N GLN A 167 23.85 25.22 29.45
CA GLN A 167 23.51 23.97 30.16
C GLN A 167 23.75 24.03 31.68
N GLU A 168 22.66 24.08 32.45
CA GLU A 168 22.39 23.17 33.57
C GLU A 168 20.89 22.88 33.63
N THR A 169 20.47 21.69 33.20
CA THR A 169 19.30 21.01 33.79
C THR A 169 19.49 19.51 33.66
N LYS A 170 19.21 18.82 34.77
CA LYS A 170 19.38 17.36 34.95
C LYS A 170 18.02 16.69 34.80
N ASP A 171 18.03 15.52 34.18
CA ASP A 171 16.92 14.57 34.02
C ASP A 171 15.95 14.75 32.86
N ILE A 172 16.55 14.76 31.66
CA ILE A 172 15.91 14.44 30.37
C ILE A 172 15.34 12.99 30.34
N GLN A 173 15.91 12.08 31.14
CA GLN A 173 15.50 10.67 31.18
C GLN A 173 14.08 10.48 31.75
N PHE A 174 13.63 11.38 32.62
CA PHE A 174 12.26 11.40 33.14
C PHE A 174 11.25 11.89 32.08
N LEU A 175 11.70 12.77 31.17
CA LEU A 175 10.89 13.35 30.10
C LEU A 175 10.64 12.34 28.97
N GLU A 176 11.64 11.53 28.60
CA GLU A 176 11.52 10.49 27.58
C GLU A 176 10.55 9.37 27.99
N GLN A 177 10.62 8.93 29.25
CA GLN A 177 9.76 7.87 29.77
C GLN A 177 8.30 8.32 29.86
N VAL A 178 8.05 9.51 30.41
CA VAL A 178 6.71 10.10 30.54
C VAL A 178 6.08 10.34 29.17
N VAL A 179 6.84 10.83 28.18
CA VAL A 179 6.33 11.07 26.82
C VAL A 179 6.04 9.75 26.10
N SER A 180 6.90 8.74 26.25
CA SER A 180 6.71 7.43 25.62
C SER A 180 5.50 6.68 26.16
N GLU A 181 5.27 6.72 27.48
CA GLU A 181 4.11 6.08 28.12
C GLU A 181 2.80 6.83 27.78
N SER A 182 2.85 8.16 27.66
CA SER A 182 1.70 9.00 27.28
C SER A 182 1.27 8.85 25.82
N LEU A 183 2.17 8.38 24.95
CA LEU A 183 1.93 8.22 23.51
C LEU A 183 1.13 6.95 23.20
N ILE A 184 1.17 5.94 24.07
CA ILE A 184 0.57 4.62 23.84
C ILE A 184 -0.96 4.70 23.71
N PRO A 185 -1.72 5.36 24.61
CA PRO A 185 -3.17 5.50 24.47
C PRO A 185 -3.57 6.32 23.23
N ALA A 186 -2.80 7.36 22.88
CA ALA A 186 -3.04 8.19 21.70
C ALA A 186 -2.80 7.40 20.40
N LEU A 187 -1.82 6.51 20.37
CA LEU A 187 -1.56 5.60 19.25
C LEU A 187 -2.62 4.50 19.13
N GLU A 188 -3.19 4.02 20.23
CA GLU A 188 -4.31 3.06 20.23
C GLU A 188 -5.63 3.72 19.78
N GLU A 189 -5.89 4.96 20.21
CA GLU A 189 -7.03 5.78 19.77
C GLU A 189 -6.93 6.14 18.28
N LEU A 190 -5.72 6.49 17.80
CA LEU A 190 -5.45 6.70 16.38
C LEU A 190 -5.66 5.43 15.55
N LYS A 191 -5.23 4.26 16.04
CA LYS A 191 -5.48 2.97 15.37
C LYS A 191 -6.96 2.63 15.26
N GLN A 192 -7.77 2.93 16.28
CA GLN A 192 -9.24 2.81 16.20
C GLN A 192 -9.84 3.83 15.22
N THR A 193 -9.33 5.07 15.19
CA THR A 193 -9.78 6.13 14.28
C THR A 193 -9.46 5.81 12.81
N PHE A 194 -8.30 5.18 12.53
CA PHE A 194 -7.93 4.72 11.19
C PHE A 194 -8.62 3.41 10.76
N SER A 195 -9.34 2.76 11.67
CA SER A 195 -10.20 1.61 11.36
C SER A 195 -11.56 2.04 10.78
N GLU A 196 -11.89 3.34 10.80
CA GLU A 196 -13.16 3.90 10.32
C GLU A 196 -13.05 4.68 9.00
N ILE A 197 -11.88 4.72 8.36
CA ILE A 197 -11.79 5.17 6.96
C ILE A 197 -11.83 3.93 6.08
N ASP A 198 -13.05 3.60 5.65
CA ASP A 198 -13.31 2.52 4.70
C ASP A 198 -12.77 2.91 3.31
N LEU A 199 -11.47 2.65 3.10
CA LEU A 199 -10.81 2.71 1.78
C LEU A 199 -10.83 1.34 1.11
N ASP A 200 -11.78 0.45 1.44
CA ASP A 200 -11.93 -0.78 0.68
C ASP A 200 -12.30 -0.43 -0.77
N PRO A 201 -11.58 -0.98 -1.76
CA PRO A 201 -11.84 -0.64 -3.14
C PRO A 201 -13.22 -1.20 -3.48
N PHE A 202 -14.12 -0.31 -3.90
CA PHE A 202 -15.52 -0.62 -4.18
C PHE A 202 -15.67 -1.91 -4.99
N GLN A 203 -16.43 -2.86 -4.43
CA GLN A 203 -16.67 -4.16 -5.03
C GLN A 203 -18.06 -4.24 -5.65
N CYS A 204 -18.15 -4.89 -6.81
CA CYS A 204 -19.42 -5.13 -7.46
C CYS A 204 -20.27 -6.08 -6.60
N SER A 205 -21.42 -5.63 -6.13
CA SER A 205 -22.30 -6.40 -5.23
C SER A 205 -22.73 -7.76 -5.79
N PHE A 206 -22.73 -7.91 -7.12
CA PHE A 206 -23.06 -9.18 -7.78
C PHE A 206 -21.93 -10.22 -7.79
N CYS A 207 -20.67 -9.79 -7.93
CA CYS A 207 -19.56 -10.71 -8.25
C CYS A 207 -18.25 -10.43 -7.52
N LYS A 208 -18.24 -9.45 -6.61
CA LYS A 208 -17.08 -8.99 -5.83
C LYS A 208 -15.88 -8.53 -6.66
N ALA A 209 -16.07 -8.29 -7.96
CA ALA A 209 -15.04 -7.68 -8.80
C ALA A 209 -14.75 -6.26 -8.32
N VAL A 210 -13.48 -5.90 -8.28
CA VAL A 210 -13.02 -4.61 -7.75
C VAL A 210 -13.09 -3.55 -8.84
N CYS A 211 -13.47 -2.32 -8.46
CA CYS A 211 -13.46 -1.17 -9.37
C CYS A 211 -12.05 -0.94 -9.94
N THR A 212 -11.98 -0.62 -11.23
CA THR A 212 -10.69 -0.35 -11.90
C THR A 212 -10.14 1.06 -11.65
N ASN A 213 -10.95 1.98 -11.12
CA ASN A 213 -10.51 3.32 -10.77
C ASN A 213 -9.58 3.28 -9.55
N THR A 214 -8.50 4.07 -9.60
CA THR A 214 -7.46 4.11 -8.57
C THR A 214 -7.69 5.18 -7.50
N ILE A 215 -8.68 6.07 -7.69
CA ILE A 215 -9.01 7.12 -6.75
C ILE A 215 -10.06 6.56 -5.76
N PRO A 216 -9.74 6.45 -4.45
CA PRO A 216 -10.73 6.04 -3.46
C PRO A 216 -11.88 7.05 -3.40
N GLY A 217 -13.12 6.56 -3.29
CA GLY A 217 -14.31 7.42 -3.23
C GLY A 217 -14.54 8.28 -4.47
N HIS A 218 -14.02 7.87 -5.64
CA HIS A 218 -14.18 8.64 -6.87
C HIS A 218 -15.65 8.89 -7.23
N ASP A 219 -15.90 10.05 -7.83
CA ASP A 219 -17.20 10.36 -8.42
C ASP A 219 -17.48 9.50 -9.68
N GLY A 220 -18.75 9.39 -10.03
CA GLY A 220 -19.23 8.66 -11.21
C GLY A 220 -19.36 7.14 -11.01
N ASP A 221 -19.74 6.44 -12.07
CA ASP A 221 -20.01 5.00 -11.99
C ASP A 221 -18.73 4.17 -11.79
N HIS A 222 -18.79 3.21 -10.89
CA HIS A 222 -17.80 2.16 -10.77
C HIS A 222 -17.87 1.23 -11.99
N SER A 223 -16.71 0.78 -12.45
CA SER A 223 -16.63 -0.15 -13.56
C SER A 223 -15.45 -1.09 -13.40
N THR A 224 -15.55 -2.24 -14.06
CA THR A 224 -14.45 -3.18 -14.18
C THR A 224 -14.49 -3.83 -15.55
N HIS A 225 -13.31 -4.14 -16.08
CA HIS A 225 -13.21 -4.81 -17.37
C HIS A 225 -13.62 -6.28 -17.28
N PHE A 226 -13.47 -6.89 -16.09
CA PHE A 226 -13.58 -8.32 -15.91
C PHE A 226 -14.48 -8.67 -14.72
N HIS A 227 -15.79 -8.69 -14.99
CA HIS A 227 -16.74 -9.29 -14.07
C HIS A 227 -16.50 -10.81 -13.93
N ARG A 228 -16.87 -11.34 -12.77
CA ARG A 228 -16.61 -12.72 -12.35
C ARG A 228 -17.93 -13.48 -12.22
N PRO A 229 -17.93 -14.82 -12.23
CA PRO A 229 -19.13 -15.60 -11.95
C PRO A 229 -19.73 -15.21 -10.61
N GLN A 230 -21.04 -15.01 -10.55
CA GLN A 230 -21.69 -14.59 -9.30
C GLN A 230 -21.61 -15.68 -8.20
N ALA A 231 -21.32 -16.93 -8.57
CA ALA A 231 -21.00 -18.01 -7.64
C ALA A 231 -19.85 -17.67 -6.68
N LEU A 232 -18.91 -16.81 -7.07
CA LEU A 232 -17.83 -16.34 -6.19
C LEU A 232 -18.33 -15.44 -5.06
N ALA A 233 -19.48 -14.80 -5.26
CA ALA A 233 -20.17 -14.01 -4.24
C ALA A 233 -21.23 -14.86 -3.51
N GLY A 234 -21.35 -16.16 -3.83
CA GLY A 234 -22.34 -17.06 -3.26
C GLY A 234 -23.76 -16.91 -3.81
N ILE A 235 -23.96 -16.18 -4.92
CA ILE A 235 -25.30 -16.01 -5.50
C ILE A 235 -25.83 -17.33 -6.07
N GLN A 236 -27.10 -17.60 -5.79
CA GLN A 236 -27.81 -18.81 -6.19
C GLN A 236 -29.03 -18.47 -7.05
N TRP A 237 -29.45 -19.41 -7.90
CA TRP A 237 -30.69 -19.29 -8.66
C TRP A 237 -31.89 -19.40 -7.71
N GLU A 238 -32.80 -18.44 -7.79
CA GLU A 238 -34.02 -18.37 -6.98
C GLU A 238 -34.80 -19.70 -6.99
N GLY A 239 -35.26 -20.12 -5.81
CA GLY A 239 -35.97 -21.39 -5.60
C GLY A 239 -35.09 -22.64 -5.69
N THR A 240 -33.76 -22.49 -5.74
CA THR A 240 -32.80 -23.62 -5.76
C THR A 240 -31.58 -23.31 -4.90
N ASN A 241 -30.71 -24.30 -4.68
CA ASN A 241 -29.36 -24.07 -4.13
C ASN A 241 -28.27 -24.06 -5.22
N HIS A 242 -28.64 -23.78 -6.48
CA HIS A 242 -27.71 -23.85 -7.59
C HIS A 242 -26.91 -22.55 -7.74
N LEU A 243 -25.58 -22.64 -7.66
CA LEU A 243 -24.69 -21.48 -7.78
C LEU A 243 -24.68 -20.91 -9.20
N VAL A 244 -24.69 -19.58 -9.33
CA VAL A 244 -24.76 -18.89 -10.63
C VAL A 244 -23.38 -18.79 -11.29
N THR A 245 -23.18 -19.52 -12.38
CA THR A 245 -21.91 -19.51 -13.13
C THR A 245 -21.76 -18.31 -14.07
N ASP A 246 -22.85 -17.62 -14.36
CA ASP A 246 -22.88 -16.48 -15.27
C ASP A 246 -22.24 -15.23 -14.65
N ILE A 247 -21.66 -14.39 -15.50
CA ILE A 247 -21.08 -13.10 -15.11
C ILE A 247 -22.10 -11.97 -15.26
N CYS A 248 -21.89 -10.86 -14.55
CA CYS A 248 -22.83 -9.72 -14.53
C CYS A 248 -23.19 -9.21 -15.93
N THR A 249 -22.21 -9.14 -16.84
CA THR A 249 -22.40 -8.59 -18.18
C THR A 249 -23.30 -9.47 -19.04
N THR A 250 -23.15 -10.79 -18.95
CA THR A 250 -24.02 -11.77 -19.62
C THR A 250 -25.43 -11.72 -19.06
N LEU A 251 -25.57 -11.61 -17.73
CA LEU A 251 -26.87 -11.52 -17.08
C LEU A 251 -27.59 -10.22 -17.45
N ALA A 252 -26.89 -9.08 -17.46
CA ALA A 252 -27.44 -7.78 -17.89
C ALA A 252 -27.88 -7.76 -19.36
N ALA A 253 -27.29 -8.61 -20.21
CA ALA A 253 -27.67 -8.76 -21.62
C ALA A 253 -28.80 -9.78 -21.86
N SER A 254 -29.28 -10.46 -20.81
CA SER A 254 -30.26 -11.54 -20.90
C SER A 254 -31.65 -11.13 -20.40
N ASP A 255 -32.64 -12.01 -20.61
CA ASP A 255 -33.97 -11.87 -20.01
C ASP A 255 -34.07 -12.47 -18.59
N CYS A 256 -32.93 -12.78 -17.97
CA CYS A 256 -32.91 -13.16 -16.56
C CYS A 256 -33.43 -12.03 -15.67
N LYS A 257 -33.86 -12.40 -14.46
CA LYS A 257 -34.41 -11.46 -13.49
C LYS A 257 -33.68 -11.61 -12.16
N ILE A 258 -33.46 -10.47 -11.52
CA ILE A 258 -32.97 -10.34 -10.15
C ILE A 258 -34.19 -10.40 -9.25
N VAL A 259 -34.16 -11.31 -8.28
CA VAL A 259 -35.16 -11.40 -7.22
C VAL A 259 -34.51 -10.92 -5.93
N LEU A 260 -34.99 -9.81 -5.40
CA LEU A 260 -34.47 -9.20 -4.17
C LEU A 260 -35.64 -8.56 -3.41
N ASP A 261 -35.78 -8.85 -2.11
CA ASP A 261 -36.80 -8.28 -1.23
C ASP A 261 -38.23 -8.34 -1.78
N GLY A 262 -38.59 -9.48 -2.39
CA GLY A 262 -39.91 -9.69 -2.99
C GLY A 262 -40.16 -8.94 -4.31
N LYS A 263 -39.18 -8.15 -4.78
CA LYS A 263 -39.21 -7.51 -6.10
C LYS A 263 -38.54 -8.41 -7.13
N THR A 264 -39.07 -8.39 -8.34
CA THR A 264 -38.48 -9.08 -9.50
C THR A 264 -38.17 -8.04 -10.57
N ILE A 265 -36.88 -7.80 -10.81
CA ILE A 265 -36.39 -6.77 -11.73
C ILE A 265 -35.62 -7.46 -12.85
N PRO A 266 -35.87 -7.17 -14.14
CA PRO A 266 -35.04 -7.69 -15.22
C PRO A 266 -33.56 -7.34 -15.01
N CYS A 267 -32.63 -8.26 -15.26
CA CYS A 267 -31.19 -8.02 -15.04
C CYS A 267 -30.67 -6.81 -15.83
N LYS A 268 -31.23 -6.52 -17.02
CA LYS A 268 -30.94 -5.30 -17.80
C LYS A 268 -31.28 -3.98 -17.09
N ASN A 269 -32.18 -4.04 -16.11
CA ASN A 269 -32.61 -2.92 -15.27
C ASN A 269 -31.98 -3.00 -13.86
N TYR A 270 -30.82 -3.64 -13.70
CA TYR A 270 -30.17 -3.83 -12.40
C TYR A 270 -29.98 -2.54 -11.58
N ARG A 271 -29.91 -1.37 -12.24
CA ARG A 271 -29.81 -0.07 -11.56
C ARG A 271 -31.05 0.28 -10.73
N GLU A 272 -32.20 -0.32 -11.02
CA GLU A 272 -33.44 -0.14 -10.23
C GLU A 272 -33.43 -0.93 -8.91
N VAL A 273 -32.47 -1.83 -8.71
CA VAL A 273 -32.41 -2.70 -7.52
C VAL A 273 -32.06 -1.90 -6.26
N GLY A 274 -31.18 -0.91 -6.37
CA GLY A 274 -30.75 -0.08 -5.24
C GLY A 274 -29.45 0.69 -5.55
N SER A 275 -29.05 1.58 -4.64
CA SER A 275 -27.85 2.42 -4.76
C SER A 275 -26.58 1.63 -5.05
N ASP A 276 -26.42 0.47 -4.39
CA ASP A 276 -25.24 -0.39 -4.50
C ASP A 276 -25.07 -1.01 -5.90
N TYR A 277 -26.15 -1.02 -6.68
CA TYR A 277 -26.19 -1.54 -8.04
C TYR A 277 -26.27 -0.42 -9.07
N ALA A 278 -26.94 0.68 -8.74
CA ALA A 278 -27.13 1.84 -9.61
C ALA A 278 -25.81 2.54 -9.99
N ASN A 279 -24.84 2.51 -9.08
CA ASN A 279 -23.53 3.16 -9.23
C ASN A 279 -22.52 2.31 -10.02
N TRP A 280 -22.96 1.22 -10.67
CA TRP A 280 -22.08 0.38 -11.50
C TRP A 280 -22.42 0.51 -12.98
N ASP A 281 -21.41 0.69 -13.82
CA ASP A 281 -21.51 0.61 -15.27
C ASP A 281 -21.15 -0.82 -15.76
N ILE A 282 -22.15 -1.69 -15.75
CA ILE A 282 -22.04 -3.08 -16.23
C ILE A 282 -22.35 -3.12 -17.72
N LYS A 283 -21.34 -2.90 -18.56
CA LYS A 283 -21.50 -2.99 -20.01
C LYS A 283 -21.71 -4.44 -20.47
N PRO A 284 -22.66 -4.72 -21.36
CA PRO A 284 -22.85 -6.06 -21.90
C PRO A 284 -21.69 -6.44 -22.83
N VAL A 285 -20.65 -7.04 -22.26
CA VAL A 285 -19.58 -7.73 -22.98
C VAL A 285 -19.71 -9.24 -22.75
N THR A 286 -19.50 -10.04 -23.79
CA THR A 286 -19.85 -11.47 -23.81
C THR A 286 -18.73 -12.40 -23.34
N SER A 287 -17.53 -11.88 -23.04
CA SER A 287 -16.35 -12.70 -22.80
C SER A 287 -15.98 -12.80 -21.32
N GLN A 288 -16.37 -13.90 -20.69
CA GLN A 288 -15.85 -14.31 -19.38
C GLN A 288 -14.42 -14.84 -19.50
N LEU A 289 -13.51 -14.31 -18.65
CA LEU A 289 -12.13 -14.76 -18.57
C LEU A 289 -12.02 -16.26 -18.26
N SER A 290 -11.19 -16.95 -19.04
CA SER A 290 -10.83 -18.35 -18.81
C SER A 290 -10.29 -18.59 -17.40
N TYR A 291 -9.66 -17.58 -16.80
CA TYR A 291 -9.21 -17.61 -15.41
C TYR A 291 -10.33 -17.97 -14.43
N TRP A 292 -11.46 -17.26 -14.48
CA TRP A 292 -12.55 -17.50 -13.54
C TRP A 292 -13.33 -18.78 -13.85
N LYS A 293 -13.32 -19.21 -15.12
CA LYS A 293 -13.82 -20.53 -15.52
C LYS A 293 -13.01 -21.67 -14.90
N TRP A 294 -11.68 -21.56 -14.98
CA TRP A 294 -10.76 -22.48 -14.32
C TRP A 294 -10.95 -22.46 -12.81
N PHE A 295 -11.01 -21.27 -12.18
CA PHE A 295 -11.18 -21.13 -10.73
C PHE A 295 -12.43 -21.87 -10.24
N VAL A 296 -13.59 -21.64 -10.87
CA VAL A 296 -14.85 -22.28 -10.49
C VAL A 296 -14.81 -23.80 -10.69
N SER A 297 -14.18 -24.27 -11.77
CA SER A 297 -14.03 -25.72 -12.02
C SER A 297 -13.08 -26.37 -11.01
N HIS A 298 -11.96 -25.71 -10.71
CA HIS A 298 -10.91 -26.21 -9.83
C HIS A 298 -11.33 -26.22 -8.36
N PHE A 299 -11.86 -25.11 -7.84
CA PHE A 299 -12.32 -24.95 -6.45
C PHE A 299 -13.81 -25.26 -6.26
N ARG A 300 -14.37 -26.11 -7.14
CA ARG A 300 -15.79 -26.44 -7.15
C ARG A 300 -16.29 -26.87 -5.76
N SER A 301 -15.61 -27.85 -5.16
CA SER A 301 -16.03 -28.42 -3.87
C SER A 301 -15.97 -27.42 -2.73
N ASP A 302 -14.94 -26.56 -2.73
CA ASP A 302 -14.78 -25.50 -1.73
C ASP A 302 -15.87 -24.45 -1.85
N LEU A 303 -16.21 -24.03 -3.08
CA LEU A 303 -17.32 -23.10 -3.36
C LEU A 303 -18.68 -23.70 -2.97
N GLU A 304 -18.93 -24.97 -3.29
CA GLU A 304 -20.15 -25.67 -2.86
C GLU A 304 -20.27 -25.71 -1.32
N LYS A 305 -19.15 -25.93 -0.63
CA LYS A 305 -19.11 -26.00 0.84
C LYS A 305 -19.34 -24.63 1.48
N ILE A 306 -18.58 -23.61 1.08
CA ILE A 306 -18.62 -22.29 1.74
C ILE A 306 -19.93 -21.55 1.51
N HIS A 307 -20.59 -21.78 0.36
CA HIS A 307 -21.87 -21.14 0.04
C HIS A 307 -23.08 -22.05 0.30
N ASN A 308 -22.87 -23.25 0.84
CA ASN A 308 -23.92 -24.26 1.01
C ASN A 308 -24.75 -24.47 -0.28
N GLY A 309 -24.06 -24.47 -1.42
CA GLY A 309 -24.65 -24.49 -2.77
C GLY A 309 -24.17 -25.68 -3.60
N LYS A 310 -24.72 -25.83 -4.80
CA LYS A 310 -24.36 -26.92 -5.73
C LYS A 310 -24.20 -26.43 -7.17
N PHE A 311 -23.17 -26.91 -7.86
CA PHE A 311 -23.06 -26.72 -9.31
C PHE A 311 -23.83 -27.83 -10.04
N LYS A 312 -25.16 -27.69 -10.09
CA LYS A 312 -26.11 -28.62 -10.73
C LYS A 312 -27.24 -27.85 -11.39
N GLY A 313 -28.02 -28.51 -12.25
CA GLY A 313 -29.18 -27.92 -12.92
C GLY A 313 -28.81 -26.61 -13.64
N LYS A 314 -29.47 -25.51 -13.27
CA LYS A 314 -29.20 -24.17 -13.82
C LYS A 314 -27.79 -23.63 -13.49
N GLY A 315 -27.15 -24.14 -12.46
CA GLY A 315 -25.77 -23.81 -12.08
C GLY A 315 -24.75 -24.85 -12.51
N ALA A 316 -25.09 -25.75 -13.44
CA ALA A 316 -24.15 -26.77 -13.88
C ALA A 316 -22.94 -26.12 -14.58
N ILE A 317 -21.73 -26.44 -14.11
CA ILE A 317 -20.49 -25.98 -14.75
C ILE A 317 -20.40 -26.57 -16.16
N PRO A 318 -20.26 -25.75 -17.22
CA PRO A 318 -20.12 -26.23 -18.58
C PRO A 318 -18.92 -27.17 -18.73
N THR A 319 -19.09 -28.28 -19.46
CA THR A 319 -18.08 -29.35 -19.59
C THR A 319 -16.74 -28.85 -20.13
N ASN A 320 -16.76 -27.82 -20.99
CA ASN A 320 -15.55 -27.24 -21.57
C ASN A 320 -14.67 -26.50 -20.53
N TRP A 321 -15.20 -26.15 -19.35
CA TRP A 321 -14.40 -25.51 -18.28
C TRP A 321 -13.44 -26.51 -17.63
N ASN A 322 -13.80 -27.79 -17.60
CA ASN A 322 -12.98 -28.86 -17.02
C ASN A 322 -11.68 -29.12 -17.81
N ASN A 323 -11.59 -28.61 -19.04
CA ASN A 323 -10.42 -28.77 -19.91
C ASN A 323 -9.41 -27.62 -19.78
N LEU A 324 -9.68 -26.65 -18.90
CA LEU A 324 -8.78 -25.54 -18.61
C LEU A 324 -7.71 -25.99 -17.61
N ASN A 325 -6.46 -25.65 -17.89
CA ASN A 325 -5.33 -25.85 -16.98
C ASN A 325 -4.58 -24.51 -16.83
N LYS A 326 -3.60 -24.45 -15.92
CA LYS A 326 -2.85 -23.21 -15.63
C LYS A 326 -2.23 -22.59 -16.87
N ASP A 327 -1.63 -23.39 -17.74
CA ASP A 327 -0.95 -22.91 -18.94
C ASP A 327 -1.93 -22.20 -19.89
N LYS A 328 -3.11 -22.80 -20.12
CA LYS A 328 -4.18 -22.19 -20.92
C LYS A 328 -4.78 -20.92 -20.30
N VAL A 329 -4.75 -20.80 -18.96
CA VAL A 329 -5.21 -19.61 -18.25
C VAL A 329 -4.17 -18.48 -18.34
N LEU A 330 -2.89 -18.82 -18.30
CA LEU A 330 -1.76 -17.88 -18.39
C LEU A 330 -1.52 -17.36 -19.82
N ASP A 331 -1.98 -18.07 -20.85
CA ASP A 331 -1.89 -17.68 -22.27
C ASP A 331 -2.83 -16.52 -22.66
N TRP A 332 -3.63 -15.99 -21.74
CA TRP A 332 -4.44 -14.78 -21.96
C TRP A 332 -3.62 -13.46 -21.94
N LYS A 333 -2.28 -13.55 -22.03
CA LYS A 333 -1.37 -12.39 -22.17
C LYS A 333 -1.35 -11.80 -23.60
N GLY A 334 -2.54 -11.62 -24.19
CA GLY A 334 -2.73 -10.86 -25.43
C GLY A 334 -2.70 -9.37 -25.16
#